data_AF-A0A939XTA9-F1
#
_entry.id   AF-A0A939XTA9-F1
#
_cell.length_a   1.000
_cell.length_b   1.000
_cell.length_c   1.000
_cell.angle_alpha   90.00
_cell.angle_beta   90.00
_cell.angle_gamma   90.00
#
_symmetry.space_group_name_H-M   'P 1'
#
loop_
_entity.id
_entity.type
_entity.pdbx_description
1 polymer ?
#
loop_
_entity_poly.entity_id
_entity_poly.type
_entity_poly.pdbx_seq_one_letter_code
_entity_poly.pdbx_strand_id
1 'polypeptide(L)'
;MYHYFIGPAVGAVIGYITNDIAIRMLFRPHQAKYIFGIHIPFTPGIIPKEKNRIAGAIGKAVSENLMNREVLEKSLLSDDMLAKIDSTIDEFIATQSQNDETIEAFARHYLPQEDIDAMHTNATDGIVKMLTAKLEDSRLGESIASMATKHVIEKTRKSVAGRFGADMLIQPVAQFVEGILAKHINEILQNNSRQMIQGLVTDESEKLMGMTMSCLMTGHDEQVAQIKTGILNAYRVIITEHLPRILQDIDISGIIEQRIKEMDMEEAEAIILDVMKKELRAIVWLGALLGCIMGTITSLF
;
A
#
# COMPACT_ATOMS: atom_id res chain seq x y z
N MET A 1 -35.94 68.63 -15.98
CA MET A 1 -36.15 67.22 -15.58
C MET A 1 -34.93 66.33 -15.80
N TYR A 2 -34.17 66.50 -16.89
CA TYR A 2 -32.98 65.67 -17.18
C TYR A 2 -31.79 65.82 -16.22
N HIS A 3 -31.61 66.99 -15.59
CA HIS A 3 -30.47 67.21 -14.68
C HIS A 3 -30.48 66.33 -13.41
N TYR A 4 -31.66 65.94 -12.90
CA TYR A 4 -31.76 65.14 -11.67
C TYR A 4 -31.36 63.67 -11.83
N PHE A 5 -31.36 63.13 -13.05
CA PHE A 5 -31.00 61.73 -13.31
C PHE A 5 -29.53 61.54 -13.70
N ILE A 6 -28.85 62.62 -14.11
CA ILE A 6 -27.46 62.56 -14.58
C ILE A 6 -26.51 62.29 -13.40
N GLY A 7 -26.71 62.96 -12.26
CA GLY A 7 -25.88 62.76 -11.06
C GLY A 7 -25.86 61.30 -10.56
N PRO A 8 -27.02 60.68 -10.31
CA PRO A 8 -27.12 59.27 -9.92
C PRO A 8 -26.50 58.31 -10.93
N ALA A 9 -26.75 58.52 -12.23
CA ALA A 9 -26.23 57.65 -13.28
C ALA A 9 -24.69 57.72 -13.36
N VAL A 10 -24.12 58.93 -13.32
CA VAL A 10 -22.67 59.13 -13.32
C VAL A 10 -22.05 58.55 -12.06
N GLY A 11 -22.65 58.79 -10.89
CA GLY A 11 -22.20 58.21 -9.63
C GLY A 11 -22.21 56.68 -9.64
N ALA A 12 -23.25 56.05 -10.19
CA ALA A 12 -23.35 54.60 -10.33
C ALA A 12 -22.27 54.03 -11.24
N VAL A 13 -22.00 54.68 -12.38
CA VAL A 13 -20.96 54.26 -13.32
C VAL A 13 -19.57 54.39 -12.69
N ILE A 14 -19.27 55.50 -12.01
CA ILE A 14 -18.00 55.69 -11.31
C ILE A 14 -17.84 54.64 -10.20
N GLY A 15 -18.89 54.38 -9.42
CA GLY A 15 -18.89 53.36 -8.38
C GLY A 15 -18.63 51.95 -8.92
N TYR A 16 -19.28 51.60 -10.04
CA TYR A 16 -19.06 50.33 -10.73
C TYR A 16 -17.61 50.18 -11.21
N ILE A 17 -17.11 51.16 -11.98
CA ILE A 17 -15.77 51.13 -12.59
C ILE A 17 -14.69 51.09 -11.51
N THR A 18 -14.80 51.94 -10.50
CA THR A 18 -13.79 52.05 -9.43
C THR A 18 -13.70 50.74 -8.64
N ASN A 19 -14.83 50.11 -8.32
CA ASN A 19 -14.82 48.86 -7.59
C ASN A 19 -14.37 47.67 -8.44
N ASP A 20 -14.69 47.64 -9.75
CA ASP A 20 -14.15 46.63 -10.69
C ASP A 20 -12.62 46.71 -10.79
N ILE A 21 -12.06 47.93 -10.89
CA ILE A 21 -10.61 48.15 -10.91
C ILE A 21 -9.98 47.70 -9.59
N ALA A 22 -10.57 48.08 -8.44
CA ALA A 22 -10.06 47.69 -7.13
C ALA A 22 -9.97 46.17 -6.97
N ILE A 23 -10.99 45.44 -7.44
CA ILE A 23 -10.98 43.97 -7.44
C ILE A 23 -9.89 43.43 -8.35
N ARG A 24 -9.75 43.95 -9.58
CA ARG A 24 -8.66 43.54 -10.48
C ARG A 24 -7.28 43.79 -9.86
N MET A 25 -7.13 44.86 -9.08
CA MET A 25 -5.88 45.22 -8.40
C MET A 25 -5.50 44.26 -7.26
N LEU A 26 -6.45 43.50 -6.70
CA LEU A 26 -6.15 42.45 -5.72
C LEU A 26 -5.39 41.28 -6.35
N PHE A 27 -5.67 40.98 -7.63
CA PHE A 27 -5.11 39.84 -8.35
C PHE A 27 -3.92 40.22 -9.23
N ARG A 28 -3.96 41.39 -9.88
CA ARG A 28 -2.93 41.88 -10.80
C ARG A 28 -2.46 43.28 -10.39
N PRO A 29 -1.19 43.67 -10.58
CA PRO A 29 -0.11 42.94 -11.26
C PRO A 29 0.57 41.89 -10.37
N HIS A 30 1.09 40.83 -10.98
CA HIS A 30 1.76 39.73 -10.26
C HIS A 30 3.13 40.09 -9.69
N GLN A 31 3.75 41.16 -10.19
CA GLN A 31 5.05 41.66 -9.74
C GLN A 31 4.96 43.14 -9.35
N ALA A 32 5.86 43.57 -8.46
CA ALA A 32 6.01 44.97 -8.09
C ALA A 32 6.38 45.80 -9.34
N LYS A 33 5.70 46.92 -9.53
CA LYS A 33 6.01 47.86 -10.61
C LYS A 33 6.63 49.12 -10.02
N TYR A 34 7.62 49.68 -10.74
CA TYR A 34 8.33 50.89 -10.36
C TYR A 34 8.20 51.92 -11.48
N ILE A 35 7.94 53.18 -11.12
CA ILE A 35 7.89 54.32 -12.04
C ILE A 35 8.83 55.40 -11.50
N PHE A 36 9.79 55.86 -12.30
CA PHE A 36 10.82 56.83 -11.87
C PHE A 36 11.54 56.45 -10.56
N GLY A 37 11.75 55.15 -10.31
CA GLY A 37 12.37 54.64 -9.06
C GLY A 37 11.42 54.59 -7.85
N ILE A 38 10.17 55.06 -7.99
CA ILE A 38 9.15 55.02 -6.94
C ILE A 38 8.30 53.77 -7.11
N HIS A 39 8.15 53.00 -6.04
CA HIS A 39 7.30 51.81 -5.99
C HIS A 39 5.82 52.19 -6.08
N ILE A 40 5.09 51.59 -7.02
CA ILE A 40 3.65 51.87 -7.18
C ILE A 40 2.89 51.20 -6.02
N PRO A 41 2.08 51.95 -5.24
CA PRO A 41 1.27 51.37 -4.17
C PRO A 41 0.28 50.34 -4.75
N PHE A 42 0.00 49.28 -3.98
CA PHE A 42 -0.86 48.16 -4.41
C PHE A 42 -0.30 47.35 -5.61
N THR A 43 1.01 47.36 -5.83
CA THR A 43 1.72 46.41 -6.70
C THR A 43 2.80 45.69 -5.88
N PRO A 44 2.95 44.35 -5.95
CA PRO A 44 2.04 43.40 -6.58
C PRO A 44 0.66 43.41 -5.90
N GLY A 45 -0.32 42.80 -6.55
CA GLY A 45 -1.65 42.59 -5.96
C GLY A 45 -1.57 41.86 -4.62
N ILE A 46 -2.59 42.01 -3.78
CA ILE A 46 -2.63 41.43 -2.43
C ILE A 46 -2.53 39.90 -2.46
N ILE A 47 -3.22 39.24 -3.40
CA ILE A 47 -3.23 37.77 -3.49
C ILE A 47 -1.84 37.21 -3.87
N PRO A 48 -1.16 37.71 -4.93
CA PRO A 48 0.23 37.34 -5.20
C PRO A 48 1.16 37.55 -4.01
N LYS A 49 1.01 38.66 -3.29
CA LYS A 49 1.84 39.01 -2.14
C LYS A 49 1.65 38.04 -0.97
N GLU A 50 0.42 37.62 -0.71
CA GLU A 50 0.04 36.75 0.41
C GLU A 50 0.07 35.26 0.07
N LYS A 51 0.50 34.87 -1.14
CA LYS A 51 0.52 33.48 -1.62
C LYS A 51 1.16 32.51 -0.62
N ASN A 52 2.31 32.87 -0.04
CA ASN A 52 3.00 32.03 0.94
C ASN A 52 2.17 31.80 2.21
N ARG A 53 1.50 32.85 2.71
CA ARG A 53 0.66 32.76 3.90
C ARG A 53 -0.59 31.91 3.63
N ILE A 54 -1.19 32.09 2.44
CA ILE A 54 -2.33 31.30 1.99
C ILE A 54 -1.93 29.83 1.86
N ALA A 55 -0.78 29.54 1.25
CA ALA A 55 -0.24 28.18 1.12
C ALA A 55 -0.08 27.49 2.47
N GLY A 56 0.56 28.14 3.45
CA GLY A 56 0.71 27.57 4.80
C GLY A 56 -0.62 27.38 5.53
N ALA A 57 -1.56 28.33 5.39
CA ALA A 57 -2.88 28.22 6.01
C ALA A 57 -3.71 27.06 5.42
N ILE A 58 -3.70 26.89 4.10
CA ILE A 58 -4.39 25.80 3.41
C ILE A 58 -3.73 24.46 3.75
N GLY A 59 -2.39 24.39 3.69
CA GLY A 59 -1.64 23.18 4.02
C GLY A 59 -1.96 22.68 5.43
N LYS A 60 -1.93 23.59 6.40
CA LYS A 60 -2.29 23.28 7.79
C LYS A 60 -3.75 22.80 7.91
N ALA A 61 -4.69 23.53 7.31
CA ALA A 61 -6.11 23.20 7.41
C ALA A 61 -6.42 21.83 6.79
N VAL A 62 -5.84 21.50 5.63
CA VAL A 62 -6.04 20.21 4.96
C VAL A 62 -5.36 19.08 5.74
N SER A 63 -4.14 19.29 6.22
CA SER A 63 -3.41 18.31 7.01
C SER A 63 -4.13 17.98 8.32
N GLU A 64 -4.60 18.99 9.05
CA GLU A 64 -5.25 18.80 10.36
C GLU A 64 -6.67 18.24 10.23
N ASN A 65 -7.43 18.62 9.19
CA ASN A 65 -8.87 18.30 9.11
C ASN A 65 -9.23 17.22 8.09
N LEU A 66 -8.45 17.02 7.03
CA LEU A 66 -8.81 16.10 5.94
C LEU A 66 -7.86 14.91 5.83
N MET A 67 -6.56 15.13 5.99
CA MET A 67 -5.52 14.10 5.85
C MET A 67 -4.97 13.66 7.21
N ASN A 68 -5.82 13.70 8.24
CA ASN A 68 -5.47 13.16 9.56
C ASN A 68 -5.74 11.65 9.63
N ARG A 69 -5.21 11.04 10.69
CA ARG A 69 -5.31 9.62 10.96
C ARG A 69 -6.75 9.13 10.98
N GLU A 70 -7.60 9.82 11.74
CA GLU A 70 -8.97 9.39 12.00
C GLU A 70 -9.80 9.36 10.72
N VAL A 71 -9.66 10.38 9.86
CA VAL A 71 -10.37 10.48 8.59
C VAL A 71 -9.86 9.43 7.60
N LEU A 72 -8.54 9.27 7.47
CA LEU A 72 -7.95 8.31 6.54
C LEU A 72 -8.25 6.87 6.95
N GLU A 73 -8.10 6.53 8.23
CA GLU A 73 -8.42 5.20 8.76
C GLU A 73 -9.89 4.86 8.51
N LYS A 74 -10.82 5.77 8.85
CA LYS A 74 -12.25 5.58 8.59
C LYS A 74 -12.55 5.40 7.10
N SER A 75 -11.90 6.18 6.23
CA SER A 75 -12.10 6.08 4.79
C SER A 75 -11.57 4.76 4.24
N LEU A 76 -10.39 4.33 4.67
CA LEU A 76 -9.70 3.13 4.19
C LEU A 76 -10.29 1.83 4.75
N LEU A 77 -10.94 1.89 5.92
CA LEU A 77 -11.67 0.77 6.54
C LEU A 77 -13.18 0.84 6.30
N SER A 78 -13.65 1.72 5.42
CA SER A 78 -15.06 1.76 5.04
C SER A 78 -15.48 0.45 4.37
N ASP A 79 -16.74 0.06 4.56
CA ASP A 79 -17.29 -1.16 3.96
C ASP A 79 -17.13 -1.17 2.43
N ASP A 80 -17.33 -0.02 1.79
CA ASP A 80 -17.12 0.17 0.36
C ASP A 80 -15.67 -0.07 -0.06
N MET A 81 -14.69 0.40 0.72
CA MET A 81 -13.27 0.20 0.42
C MET A 81 -12.87 -1.27 0.59
N LEU A 82 -13.32 -1.90 1.68
CA LEU A 82 -13.04 -3.31 1.95
C LEU A 82 -13.66 -4.21 0.88
N ALA A 83 -14.88 -3.91 0.43
CA ALA A 83 -15.52 -4.63 -0.68
C ALA A 83 -14.75 -4.47 -2.01
N LYS A 84 -14.23 -3.26 -2.30
CA LYS A 84 -13.39 -3.04 -3.49
C LYS A 84 -12.08 -3.83 -3.43
N ILE A 85 -11.43 -3.87 -2.28
CA ILE A 85 -10.21 -4.67 -2.09
C ILE A 85 -10.51 -6.16 -2.24
N ASP A 86 -11.59 -6.64 -1.64
CA ASP A 86 -12.04 -8.04 -1.76
C ASP A 86 -12.24 -8.43 -3.23
N SER A 87 -12.98 -7.62 -3.98
CA SER A 87 -13.20 -7.81 -5.42
C SER A 87 -11.91 -7.74 -6.25
N THR A 88 -10.99 -6.84 -5.89
CA THR A 88 -9.70 -6.71 -6.59
C THR A 88 -8.83 -7.95 -6.36
N ILE A 89 -8.87 -8.52 -5.16
CA ILE A 89 -8.18 -9.78 -4.85
C ILE A 89 -8.81 -10.94 -5.64
N ASP A 90 -10.13 -11.00 -5.75
CA ASP A 90 -10.81 -12.03 -6.54
C ASP A 90 -10.47 -11.95 -8.03
N GLU A 91 -10.47 -10.74 -8.60
CA GLU A 91 -10.06 -10.53 -9.99
C GLU A 91 -8.60 -10.91 -10.22
N PHE A 92 -7.72 -10.57 -9.27
CA PHE A 92 -6.32 -10.96 -9.32
C PHE A 92 -6.15 -12.48 -9.28
N ILE A 93 -6.81 -13.16 -8.35
CA ILE A 93 -6.81 -14.63 -8.24
C ILE A 93 -7.30 -15.25 -9.55
N ALA A 94 -8.43 -14.79 -10.10
CA ALA A 94 -8.98 -15.30 -11.35
C ALA A 94 -8.02 -15.12 -12.54
N THR A 95 -7.32 -13.98 -12.58
CA THR A 95 -6.29 -13.70 -13.60
C THR A 95 -5.10 -14.65 -13.45
N GLN A 96 -4.60 -14.86 -12.23
CA GLN A 96 -3.45 -15.74 -11.99
C GLN A 96 -3.79 -17.22 -12.23
N SER A 97 -5.04 -17.64 -11.99
CA SER A 97 -5.49 -19.00 -12.29
C SER A 97 -5.45 -19.35 -13.79
N GLN A 98 -5.40 -18.36 -14.67
CA GLN A 98 -5.27 -18.54 -16.12
C GLN A 98 -3.89 -18.11 -16.64
N ASN A 99 -2.95 -17.80 -15.75
CA ASN A 99 -1.64 -17.31 -16.12
C ASN A 99 -0.68 -18.47 -16.42
N ASP A 100 -0.23 -18.56 -17.67
CA ASP A 100 0.69 -19.60 -18.13
C ASP A 100 2.17 -19.27 -17.89
N GLU A 101 2.47 -18.12 -17.28
CA GLU A 101 3.81 -17.75 -16.85
C GLU A 101 4.30 -18.63 -15.70
N THR A 102 5.61 -18.92 -15.66
CA THR A 102 6.22 -19.67 -14.55
C THR A 102 6.24 -18.85 -13.26
N ILE A 103 6.29 -19.52 -12.10
CA ILE A 103 6.40 -18.84 -10.80
C ILE A 103 7.61 -17.91 -10.76
N GLU A 104 8.75 -18.34 -11.32
CA GLU A 104 9.95 -17.50 -11.40
C GLU A 104 9.72 -16.23 -12.22
N ALA A 105 9.14 -16.36 -13.41
CA ALA A 105 8.92 -15.22 -14.29
C ALA A 105 7.84 -14.27 -13.73
N PHE A 106 6.80 -14.82 -13.09
CA PHE A 106 5.82 -14.03 -12.34
C PHE A 106 6.50 -13.24 -11.21
N ALA A 107 7.40 -13.85 -10.43
CA ALA A 107 8.10 -13.16 -9.34
C ALA A 107 8.98 -12.00 -9.84
N ARG A 108 9.56 -12.10 -11.04
CA ARG A 108 10.40 -11.04 -11.66
C ARG A 108 9.64 -9.74 -11.94
N HIS A 109 8.30 -9.76 -11.96
CA HIS A 109 7.50 -8.53 -12.11
C HIS A 109 7.56 -7.62 -10.89
N TYR A 110 7.86 -8.19 -9.72
CA TYR A 110 7.80 -7.47 -8.43
C TYR A 110 9.15 -7.43 -7.72
N LEU A 111 10.02 -8.39 -8.01
CA LEU A 111 11.31 -8.54 -7.36
C LEU A 111 12.46 -8.63 -8.39
N PRO A 112 13.61 -8.01 -8.10
CA PRO A 112 14.85 -8.27 -8.84
C PRO A 112 15.24 -9.75 -8.80
N GLN A 113 15.93 -10.23 -9.84
CA GLN A 113 16.38 -11.63 -9.91
C GLN A 113 17.24 -12.03 -8.69
N GLU A 114 18.11 -11.13 -8.23
CA GLU A 114 18.98 -11.36 -7.07
C GLU A 114 18.18 -11.68 -5.81
N ASP A 115 17.05 -10.98 -5.61
CA ASP A 115 16.17 -11.21 -4.46
C ASP A 115 15.41 -12.54 -4.60
N ILE A 116 14.99 -12.90 -5.81
CA ILE A 116 14.33 -14.18 -6.09
C ILE A 116 15.28 -15.35 -5.80
N ASP A 117 16.51 -15.27 -6.30
CA ASP A 117 17.54 -16.30 -6.09
C ASP A 117 17.90 -16.42 -4.60
N ALA A 118 17.99 -15.29 -3.90
CA ALA A 118 18.23 -15.24 -2.46
C ALA A 118 17.05 -15.84 -1.66
N MET A 119 15.81 -15.50 -2.00
CA MET A 119 14.62 -16.07 -1.35
C MET A 119 14.52 -17.58 -1.59
N HIS A 120 14.77 -18.04 -2.83
CA HIS A 120 14.80 -19.45 -3.19
C HIS A 120 15.85 -20.22 -2.37
N THR A 121 17.07 -19.68 -2.30
CA THR A 121 18.17 -20.29 -1.54
C THR A 121 17.85 -20.33 -0.05
N ASN A 122 17.36 -19.22 0.51
CA ASN A 122 17.01 -19.13 1.94
C ASN A 122 15.86 -20.08 2.31
N ALA A 123 14.84 -20.19 1.46
CA ALA A 123 13.73 -21.11 1.65
C ALA A 123 14.21 -22.58 1.58
N THR A 124 14.99 -22.92 0.56
CA THR A 124 15.60 -24.25 0.39
C THR A 124 16.44 -24.62 1.60
N ASP A 125 17.36 -23.76 2.03
CA ASP A 125 18.21 -23.98 3.19
C ASP A 125 17.40 -24.10 4.50
N GLY A 126 16.34 -23.31 4.65
CA GLY A 126 15.43 -23.38 5.78
C GLY A 126 14.73 -24.74 5.87
N ILE A 127 14.20 -25.22 4.74
CA ILE A 127 13.56 -26.55 4.64
C ILE A 127 14.58 -27.65 4.90
N VAL A 128 15.77 -27.59 4.27
CA VAL A 128 16.85 -28.57 4.47
C VAL A 128 17.22 -28.64 5.96
N LYS A 129 17.46 -27.51 6.61
CA LYS A 129 17.77 -27.46 8.05
C LYS A 129 16.65 -28.07 8.90
N MET A 130 15.40 -27.72 8.62
CA MET A 130 14.26 -28.25 9.36
C MET A 130 14.13 -29.77 9.21
N LEU A 131 14.27 -30.29 7.99
CA LEU A 131 14.19 -31.71 7.70
C LEU A 131 15.38 -32.48 8.29
N THR A 132 16.60 -31.96 8.15
CA THR A 132 17.80 -32.57 8.76
C THR A 132 17.66 -32.63 10.28
N ALA A 133 17.25 -31.53 10.94
CA ALA A 133 17.03 -31.53 12.39
C ALA A 133 15.95 -32.53 12.83
N LYS A 134 14.88 -32.71 12.03
CA LYS A 134 13.87 -33.73 12.31
C LYS A 134 14.40 -35.15 12.09
N LEU A 135 15.26 -35.39 11.09
CA LEU A 135 15.83 -36.71 10.82
C LEU A 135 16.95 -37.11 11.79
N GLU A 136 17.64 -36.14 12.39
CA GLU A 136 18.66 -36.36 13.42
C GLU A 136 18.07 -36.73 14.79
N ASP A 137 16.76 -36.55 14.99
CA ASP A 137 16.08 -37.01 16.20
C ASP A 137 16.13 -38.55 16.27
N SER A 138 16.83 -39.08 17.29
CA SER A 138 17.13 -40.50 17.50
C SER A 138 15.91 -41.43 17.43
N ARG A 139 14.71 -40.88 17.60
CA ARG A 139 13.42 -41.58 17.54
C ARG A 139 13.08 -42.13 16.16
N LEU A 140 13.56 -41.50 15.09
CA LEU A 140 13.28 -41.93 13.73
C LEU A 140 14.03 -43.22 13.37
N GLY A 141 15.32 -43.33 13.70
CA GLY A 141 16.06 -44.56 13.45
C GLY A 141 15.56 -45.74 14.28
N GLU A 142 15.15 -45.52 15.53
CA GLU A 142 14.50 -46.54 16.36
C GLU A 142 13.17 -47.00 15.74
N SER A 143 12.34 -46.06 15.26
CA SER A 143 11.06 -46.38 14.63
C SER A 143 11.24 -47.17 13.32
N ILE A 144 12.19 -46.77 12.48
CA ILE A 144 12.49 -47.46 11.21
C ILE A 144 13.04 -48.86 11.49
N ALA A 145 13.96 -49.00 12.45
CA ALA A 145 14.53 -50.28 12.84
C ALA A 145 13.44 -51.23 13.35
N SER A 146 12.55 -50.75 14.21
CA SER A 146 11.44 -51.53 14.77
C SER A 146 10.44 -51.98 13.69
N MET A 147 10.13 -51.09 12.73
CA MET A 147 9.28 -51.45 11.58
C MET A 147 9.94 -52.53 10.71
N ALA A 148 11.23 -52.38 10.41
CA ALA A 148 11.98 -53.33 9.61
C ALA A 148 12.10 -54.69 10.30
N THR A 149 12.46 -54.72 11.59
CA THR A 149 12.57 -55.97 12.37
C THR A 149 11.22 -56.66 12.47
N LYS A 150 10.14 -55.92 12.78
CA LYS A 150 8.79 -56.47 12.83
C LYS A 150 8.37 -57.13 11.51
N HIS A 151 8.65 -56.49 10.37
CA HIS A 151 8.33 -57.05 9.06
C HIS A 151 9.11 -58.34 8.76
N VAL A 152 10.41 -58.36 9.10
CA VAL A 152 11.26 -59.54 8.94
C VAL A 152 10.82 -60.67 9.88
N ILE A 153 10.49 -60.35 11.14
CA ILE A 153 9.98 -61.31 12.14
C ILE A 153 8.68 -61.94 11.65
N GLU A 154 7.73 -61.13 11.16
CA GLU A 154 6.44 -61.64 10.70
C GLU A 154 6.61 -62.61 9.52
N LYS A 155 7.45 -62.24 8.54
CA LYS A 155 7.74 -63.07 7.37
C LYS A 155 8.49 -64.36 7.74
N THR A 156 9.42 -64.26 8.68
CA THR A 156 10.18 -65.40 9.20
C THR A 156 9.25 -66.32 9.99
N ARG A 157 8.46 -65.79 10.92
CA ARG A 157 7.50 -66.56 11.73
C ARG A 157 6.51 -67.34 10.87
N LYS A 158 5.99 -66.74 9.79
CA LYS A 158 5.16 -67.44 8.80
C LYS A 158 5.90 -68.57 8.08
N SER A 159 7.17 -68.38 7.76
CA SER A 159 8.00 -69.37 7.05
C SER A 159 8.49 -70.53 7.93
N VAL A 160 8.65 -70.29 9.24
CA VAL A 160 9.11 -71.30 10.22
C VAL A 160 7.93 -71.83 11.08
N ALA A 161 6.70 -71.43 10.75
CA ALA A 161 5.48 -71.86 11.44
C ALA A 161 5.35 -73.39 11.43
N GLY A 162 5.29 -74.00 12.62
CA GLY A 162 5.19 -75.45 12.81
C GLY A 162 6.47 -76.13 13.29
N ARG A 163 7.61 -75.42 13.38
CA ARG A 163 8.83 -75.94 14.02
C ARG A 163 8.86 -75.58 15.51
N PHE A 164 8.92 -76.61 16.36
CA PHE A 164 8.97 -76.48 17.81
C PHE A 164 10.21 -75.67 18.24
N GLY A 165 10.00 -74.62 19.04
CA GLY A 165 11.09 -73.76 19.56
C GLY A 165 11.52 -72.59 18.67
N ALA A 166 10.93 -72.40 17.47
CA ALA A 166 11.29 -71.30 16.58
C ALA A 166 11.10 -69.91 17.23
N ASP A 167 9.99 -69.69 17.94
CA ASP A 167 9.72 -68.42 18.63
C ASP A 167 10.75 -68.12 19.75
N MET A 168 11.35 -69.14 20.39
CA MET A 168 12.41 -68.95 21.41
C MET A 168 13.73 -68.44 20.80
N LEU A 169 13.97 -68.68 19.51
CA LEU A 169 15.18 -68.24 18.81
C LEU A 169 14.97 -66.91 18.07
N ILE A 170 13.76 -66.67 17.57
CA ILE A 170 13.45 -65.45 16.79
C ILE A 170 13.55 -64.20 17.66
N GLN A 171 13.04 -64.24 18.89
CA GLN A 171 12.87 -63.04 19.71
C GLN A 171 14.19 -62.42 20.22
N PRO A 172 15.17 -63.19 20.72
CA PRO A 172 16.48 -62.64 21.10
C PRO A 172 17.26 -62.12 19.90
N VAL A 173 17.19 -62.82 18.76
CA VAL A 173 17.82 -62.40 17.50
C VAL A 173 17.18 -61.10 17.00
N ALA A 174 15.86 -60.99 17.08
CA ALA A 174 15.13 -59.79 16.70
C ALA A 174 15.56 -58.56 17.50
N GLN A 175 15.62 -58.65 18.83
CA GLN A 175 16.05 -57.53 19.68
C GLN A 175 17.50 -57.11 19.40
N PHE A 176 18.39 -58.09 19.17
CA PHE A 176 19.77 -57.83 18.80
C PHE A 176 19.88 -57.11 17.44
N VAL A 177 19.14 -57.58 16.43
CA VAL A 177 19.10 -56.97 15.10
C VAL A 177 18.47 -55.57 15.16
N GLU A 178 17.41 -55.38 15.95
CA GLU A 178 16.75 -54.08 16.12
C GLU A 178 17.70 -53.03 16.70
N GLY A 179 18.46 -53.39 17.75
CA GLY A 179 19.45 -52.49 18.34
C GLY A 179 20.58 -52.12 17.38
N ILE A 180 21.07 -53.07 16.58
CA ILE A 180 22.08 -52.81 15.56
C ILE A 180 21.52 -51.92 14.45
N LEU A 181 20.35 -52.24 13.93
CA LEU A 181 19.71 -51.45 12.88
C LEU A 181 19.42 -50.03 13.36
N ALA A 182 18.87 -49.85 14.56
CA ALA A 182 18.59 -48.53 15.11
C ALA A 182 19.86 -47.67 15.20
N LYS A 183 20.95 -48.24 15.71
CA LYS A 183 22.24 -47.54 15.80
C LYS A 183 22.78 -47.16 14.42
N HIS A 184 22.79 -48.10 13.47
CA HIS A 184 23.35 -47.85 12.14
C HIS A 184 22.49 -46.91 11.30
N ILE A 185 21.17 -47.02 11.40
CA ILE A 185 20.23 -46.11 10.74
C ILE A 185 20.41 -44.70 11.30
N ASN A 186 20.53 -44.52 12.62
CA ASN A 186 20.83 -43.20 13.20
C ASN A 186 22.17 -42.65 12.71
N GLU A 187 23.23 -43.45 12.63
CA GLU A 187 24.52 -43.02 12.05
C GLU A 187 24.39 -42.61 10.58
N ILE A 188 23.62 -43.34 9.77
CA ILE A 188 23.37 -43.00 8.37
C ILE A 188 22.56 -41.70 8.26
N LEU A 189 21.52 -41.54 9.08
CA LEU A 189 20.70 -40.34 9.13
C LEU A 189 21.53 -39.12 9.55
N GLN A 190 22.40 -39.22 10.56
CA GLN A 190 23.24 -38.09 10.98
C GLN A 190 24.28 -37.70 9.92
N ASN A 191 24.93 -38.67 9.28
CA ASN A 191 26.07 -38.38 8.40
C ASN A 191 25.68 -38.12 6.94
N ASN A 192 24.57 -38.69 6.46
CA ASN A 192 24.23 -38.67 5.03
C ASN A 192 22.88 -38.00 4.72
N SER A 193 22.00 -37.80 5.72
CA SER A 193 20.66 -37.25 5.44
C SER A 193 20.72 -35.83 4.88
N ARG A 194 21.67 -35.01 5.33
CA ARG A 194 21.79 -33.62 4.86
C ARG A 194 21.99 -33.53 3.36
N GLN A 195 22.93 -34.30 2.80
CA GLN A 195 23.20 -34.27 1.36
C GLN A 195 22.03 -34.85 0.55
N MET A 196 21.37 -35.90 1.06
CA MET A 196 20.19 -36.49 0.41
C MET A 196 19.00 -35.53 0.41
N ILE A 197 18.69 -34.90 1.54
CA ILE A 197 17.62 -33.90 1.65
C ILE A 197 17.95 -32.71 0.76
N GLN A 198 19.19 -32.24 0.76
CA GLN A 198 19.57 -31.08 -0.03
C GLN A 198 19.30 -31.31 -1.53
N GLY A 199 19.73 -32.45 -2.09
CA GLY A 199 19.40 -32.79 -3.48
C GLY A 199 17.89 -32.84 -3.74
N LEU A 200 17.14 -33.54 -2.88
CA LEU A 200 15.68 -33.68 -3.05
C LEU A 200 14.94 -32.34 -2.95
N VAL A 201 15.30 -31.49 -1.99
CA VAL A 201 14.64 -30.20 -1.78
C VAL A 201 15.03 -29.22 -2.89
N THR A 202 16.30 -29.18 -3.30
CA THR A 202 16.74 -28.32 -4.41
C THR A 202 16.05 -28.72 -5.71
N ASP A 203 16.04 -30.00 -6.07
CA ASP A 203 15.40 -30.48 -7.30
C ASP A 203 13.90 -30.17 -7.32
N GLU A 204 13.21 -30.34 -6.19
CA GLU A 204 11.78 -30.07 -6.10
C GLU A 204 11.47 -28.57 -6.08
N SER A 205 12.35 -27.77 -5.47
CA SER A 205 12.25 -26.32 -5.45
C SER A 205 12.43 -25.70 -6.84
N GLU A 206 13.41 -26.19 -7.62
CA GLU A 206 13.61 -25.77 -9.00
C GLU A 206 12.42 -26.12 -9.89
N LYS A 207 11.86 -27.34 -9.74
CA LYS A 207 10.63 -27.71 -10.44
C LYS A 207 9.49 -26.78 -10.09
N LEU A 208 9.32 -26.46 -8.81
CA LEU A 208 8.28 -25.55 -8.36
C LEU A 208 8.44 -24.18 -9.01
N MET A 209 9.64 -23.59 -9.03
CA MET A 209 9.87 -22.30 -9.71
C MET A 209 9.55 -22.34 -11.22
N GLY A 210 9.75 -23.50 -11.85
CA GLY A 210 9.39 -23.75 -13.25
C GLY A 210 7.92 -24.08 -13.53
N MET A 211 7.08 -24.27 -12.50
CA MET A 211 5.65 -24.50 -12.69
C MET A 211 4.93 -23.22 -13.11
N THR A 212 3.87 -23.36 -13.92
CA THR A 212 3.01 -22.22 -14.29
C THR A 212 2.12 -21.78 -13.14
N MET A 213 1.76 -20.50 -13.14
CA MET A 213 0.87 -19.95 -12.12
C MET A 213 -0.52 -20.59 -12.16
N SER A 214 -1.06 -20.87 -13.34
CA SER A 214 -2.30 -21.61 -13.54
C SER A 214 -2.27 -22.99 -12.86
N CYS A 215 -1.14 -23.70 -12.96
CA CYS A 215 -0.95 -24.99 -12.30
C CYS A 215 -0.85 -24.85 -10.78
N LEU A 216 -0.16 -23.81 -10.27
CA LEU A 216 -0.06 -23.55 -8.83
C LEU A 216 -1.43 -23.26 -8.19
N MET A 217 -2.31 -22.58 -8.93
CA MET A 217 -3.64 -22.22 -8.44
C MET A 217 -4.64 -23.39 -8.51
N THR A 218 -4.41 -24.35 -9.39
CA THR A 218 -5.35 -25.47 -9.63
C THR A 218 -5.38 -26.44 -8.45
N GLY A 219 -6.57 -26.73 -7.92
CA GLY A 219 -6.77 -27.71 -6.84
C GLY A 219 -6.42 -27.19 -5.43
N HIS A 220 -6.15 -25.89 -5.31
CA HIS A 220 -5.80 -25.22 -4.05
C HIS A 220 -6.83 -24.16 -3.63
N ASP A 221 -8.09 -24.30 -4.04
CA ASP A 221 -9.15 -23.30 -3.81
C ASP A 221 -9.32 -22.93 -2.33
N GLU A 222 -9.20 -23.91 -1.42
CA GLU A 222 -9.31 -23.66 0.02
C GLU A 222 -8.12 -22.84 0.55
N GLN A 223 -6.89 -23.17 0.15
CA GLN A 223 -5.70 -22.42 0.54
C GLN A 223 -5.73 -21.01 -0.03
N VAL A 224 -6.18 -20.84 -1.28
CA VAL A 224 -6.35 -19.53 -1.92
C VAL A 224 -7.38 -18.69 -1.16
N ALA A 225 -8.50 -19.25 -0.74
CA ALA A 225 -9.50 -18.56 0.08
C ALA A 225 -8.96 -18.15 1.46
N GLN A 226 -8.14 -19.00 2.10
CA GLN A 226 -7.46 -18.68 3.35
C GLN A 226 -6.45 -17.53 3.16
N ILE A 227 -5.67 -17.56 2.07
CA ILE A 227 -4.73 -16.48 1.73
C ILE A 227 -5.47 -15.18 1.47
N LYS A 228 -6.58 -15.19 0.72
CA LYS A 228 -7.44 -14.01 0.50
C LYS A 228 -7.88 -13.40 1.83
N THR A 229 -8.39 -14.24 2.74
CA THR A 229 -8.81 -13.80 4.08
C THR A 229 -7.63 -13.24 4.88
N GLY A 230 -6.46 -13.88 4.77
CA GLY A 230 -5.21 -13.41 5.37
C GLY A 230 -4.79 -12.03 4.86
N ILE A 231 -4.86 -11.78 3.55
CA ILE A 231 -4.53 -10.50 2.92
C ILE A 231 -5.48 -9.40 3.42
N LEU A 232 -6.79 -9.66 3.48
CA LEU A 232 -7.77 -8.68 3.97
C LEU A 232 -7.54 -8.34 5.45
N ASN A 233 -7.23 -9.34 6.27
CA ASN A 233 -6.90 -9.11 7.67
C ASN A 233 -5.58 -8.33 7.82
N ALA A 234 -4.56 -8.67 7.04
CA ALA A 234 -3.30 -7.94 7.01
C ALA A 234 -3.51 -6.48 6.59
N TYR A 235 -4.34 -6.22 5.57
CA TYR A 235 -4.73 -4.87 5.17
C TYR A 235 -5.35 -4.10 6.35
N ARG A 236 -6.33 -4.70 7.04
CA ARG A 236 -6.95 -4.06 8.22
C ARG A 236 -5.90 -3.71 9.27
N VAL A 237 -5.01 -4.63 9.61
CA VAL A 237 -3.92 -4.41 10.59
C VAL A 237 -2.96 -3.31 10.13
N ILE A 238 -2.59 -3.27 8.85
CA ILE A 238 -1.72 -2.21 8.31
C ILE A 238 -2.37 -0.84 8.49
N ILE A 239 -3.66 -0.73 8.18
CA ILE A 239 -4.38 0.54 8.31
C ILE A 239 -4.59 0.94 9.78
N THR A 240 -4.87 0.01 10.69
CA THR A 240 -5.08 0.36 12.11
C THR A 240 -3.78 0.59 12.88
N GLU A 241 -2.73 -0.19 12.62
CA GLU A 241 -1.51 -0.20 13.44
C GLU A 241 -0.36 0.61 12.81
N HIS A 242 -0.22 0.57 11.48
CA HIS A 242 0.95 1.11 10.79
C HIS A 242 0.71 2.48 10.15
N LEU A 243 -0.47 2.72 9.54
CA LEU A 243 -0.84 4.03 8.99
C LEU A 243 -0.68 5.18 10.00
N PRO A 244 -1.09 5.04 11.28
CA PRO A 244 -0.78 5.99 12.33
C PRO A 244 0.66 6.50 12.40
N ARG A 245 1.63 5.61 12.24
CA ARG A 245 3.07 5.92 12.32
C ARG A 245 3.55 6.58 11.04
N ILE A 246 3.11 6.04 9.89
CA ILE A 246 3.42 6.58 8.57
C ILE A 246 2.96 8.05 8.46
N LEU A 247 1.76 8.37 8.94
CA LEU A 247 1.23 9.73 8.91
C LEU A 247 1.95 10.70 9.87
N GLN A 248 2.65 10.21 10.89
CA GLN A 248 3.46 11.06 11.78
C GLN A 248 4.80 11.45 11.14
N ASP A 249 5.37 10.56 10.33
CA ASP A 249 6.66 10.79 9.67
C ASP A 249 6.52 11.63 8.38
N ILE A 250 5.31 11.72 7.82
CA ILE A 250 5.03 12.50 6.60
C ILE A 250 4.49 13.89 6.97
N ASP A 251 5.24 14.94 6.58
CA ASP A 251 4.76 16.33 6.68
C ASP A 251 3.81 16.69 5.53
N ILE A 252 2.55 16.27 5.64
CA ILE A 252 1.50 16.56 4.65
C ILE A 252 1.29 18.08 4.48
N SER A 253 1.34 18.84 5.58
CA SER A 253 1.20 20.30 5.55
C SER A 253 2.30 20.94 4.69
N GLY A 254 3.56 20.54 4.90
CA GLY A 254 4.70 21.00 4.13
C GLY A 254 4.61 20.65 2.64
N ILE A 255 4.18 19.41 2.32
CA ILE A 255 3.98 18.96 0.93
C ILE A 255 2.94 19.85 0.22
N ILE A 256 1.80 20.11 0.86
CA ILE A 256 0.74 20.95 0.28
C ILE A 256 1.20 22.40 0.15
N GLU A 257 1.86 22.94 1.17
CA GLU A 257 2.38 24.30 1.15
C GLU A 257 3.38 24.49 0.00
N GLN A 258 4.33 23.56 -0.16
CA GLN A 258 5.30 23.59 -1.25
C GLN A 258 4.60 23.49 -2.61
N ARG A 259 3.64 22.57 -2.75
CA ARG A 259 2.89 22.41 -4.01
C ARG A 259 2.17 23.70 -4.40
N ILE A 260 1.51 24.37 -3.47
CA ILE A 260 0.82 25.66 -3.72
C ILE A 260 1.82 26.77 -4.06
N LYS A 261 2.99 26.79 -3.42
CA LYS A 261 4.05 27.78 -3.74
C LYS A 261 4.60 27.60 -5.15
N GLU A 262 4.74 26.36 -5.60
CA GLU A 262 5.25 26.00 -6.93
C GLU A 262 4.22 26.18 -8.05
N MET A 263 2.92 26.14 -7.74
CA MET A 263 1.87 26.45 -8.72
C MET A 263 2.10 27.83 -9.34
N ASP A 264 1.80 27.99 -10.63
CA ASP A 264 1.96 29.29 -11.27
C ASP A 264 0.94 30.31 -10.71
N MET A 265 1.21 31.60 -10.93
CA MET A 265 0.36 32.66 -10.40
C MET A 265 -1.01 32.71 -11.09
N GLU A 266 -1.09 32.28 -12.35
CA GLU A 266 -2.33 32.31 -13.14
C GLU A 266 -3.32 31.24 -12.66
N GLU A 267 -2.84 30.04 -12.34
CA GLU A 267 -3.60 28.93 -11.80
C GLU A 267 -4.10 29.25 -10.38
N ALA A 268 -3.24 29.81 -9.53
CA ALA A 268 -3.65 30.27 -8.21
C ALA A 268 -4.72 31.38 -8.29
N GLU A 269 -4.55 32.35 -9.20
CA GLU A 269 -5.55 33.39 -9.47
C GLU A 269 -6.86 32.76 -9.96
N ALA A 270 -6.82 31.79 -10.88
CA ALA A 270 -7.99 31.14 -11.43
C ALA A 270 -8.80 30.41 -10.34
N ILE A 271 -8.14 29.64 -9.48
CA ILE A 271 -8.81 28.92 -8.38
C ILE A 271 -9.47 29.90 -7.41
N ILE A 272 -8.75 30.94 -6.98
CA ILE A 272 -9.29 31.91 -6.00
C ILE A 272 -10.41 32.73 -6.63
N LEU A 273 -10.25 33.17 -7.88
CA LEU A 273 -11.29 33.92 -8.59
C LEU A 273 -12.53 33.08 -8.82
N ASP A 274 -12.41 31.80 -9.16
CA ASP A 274 -13.58 30.95 -9.43
C ASP A 274 -14.45 30.80 -8.18
N VAL A 275 -13.81 30.60 -7.02
CA VAL A 275 -14.51 30.52 -5.72
C VAL A 275 -15.15 31.86 -5.34
N MET A 276 -14.49 33.00 -5.61
CA MET A 276 -14.93 34.32 -5.15
C MET A 276 -15.76 35.13 -6.16
N LYS A 277 -15.89 34.69 -7.41
CA LYS A 277 -16.45 35.45 -8.54
C LYS A 277 -17.82 36.05 -8.25
N LYS A 278 -18.68 35.28 -7.58
CA LYS A 278 -20.05 35.69 -7.22
C LYS A 278 -20.02 36.81 -6.17
N GLU A 279 -19.22 36.64 -5.13
CA GLU A 279 -19.09 37.59 -4.03
C GLU A 279 -18.46 38.91 -4.50
N LEU A 280 -17.40 38.83 -5.29
CA LEU A 280 -16.74 40.02 -5.86
C LEU A 280 -17.70 40.83 -6.74
N ARG A 281 -18.54 40.16 -7.55
CA ARG A 281 -19.55 40.83 -8.38
C ARG A 281 -20.60 41.55 -7.52
N ALA A 282 -21.00 40.97 -6.39
CA ALA A 282 -21.93 41.61 -5.47
C ALA A 282 -21.35 42.93 -4.92
N ILE A 283 -20.06 42.95 -4.56
CA ILE A 283 -19.38 44.16 -4.10
C ILE A 283 -19.36 45.23 -5.21
N VAL A 284 -19.12 44.86 -6.48
CA VAL A 284 -19.18 45.81 -7.61
C VAL A 284 -20.58 46.44 -7.76
N TRP A 285 -21.63 45.64 -7.65
CA TRP A 285 -23.01 46.14 -7.71
C TRP A 285 -23.36 47.04 -6.52
N LEU A 286 -22.87 46.72 -5.32
CA LEU A 286 -23.01 47.60 -4.15
C LEU A 286 -22.30 48.93 -4.36
N GLY A 287 -21.10 48.92 -4.95
CA GLY A 287 -20.39 50.15 -5.34
C GLY A 287 -21.19 51.01 -6.31
N ALA A 288 -21.81 50.40 -7.32
CA ALA A 288 -22.70 51.10 -8.25
C ALA A 288 -23.94 51.67 -7.55
N LEU A 289 -24.55 50.91 -6.64
CA LEU A 289 -25.71 51.34 -5.87
C LEU A 289 -25.38 52.53 -4.95
N LEU A 290 -24.27 52.46 -4.21
CA LEU A 290 -23.80 53.54 -3.34
C LEU A 290 -23.45 54.79 -4.15
N GLY A 291 -22.80 54.61 -5.29
CA GLY A 291 -22.52 55.71 -6.23
C GLY A 291 -23.80 56.38 -6.74
N CYS A 292 -24.84 55.58 -7.04
CA CYS A 292 -26.16 56.09 -7.40
C CYS A 292 -26.77 56.94 -6.28
N ILE A 293 -26.76 56.43 -5.05
CA ILE A 293 -27.29 57.12 -3.86
C ILE A 293 -26.54 58.44 -3.64
N MET A 294 -25.21 58.43 -3.65
CA MET A 294 -24.41 59.65 -3.50
C MET A 294 -24.73 60.66 -4.61
N GLY A 295 -24.84 60.20 -5.86
CA GLY A 295 -25.24 61.04 -6.99
C GLY A 295 -26.65 61.63 -6.87
N THR A 296 -27.60 60.92 -6.24
CA THR A 296 -28.94 61.47 -5.93
C THR A 296 -28.86 62.58 -4.90
N ILE A 297 -28.06 62.39 -3.84
CA ILE A 297 -27.90 63.38 -2.76
C ILE A 297 -27.25 64.65 -3.32
N THR A 298 -26.16 64.52 -4.07
CA THR A 298 -25.46 65.66 -4.68
C THR A 298 -26.27 66.38 -5.75
N SER A 299 -27.26 65.72 -6.36
CA SER A 299 -28.15 66.39 -7.32
C SER A 299 -29.35 67.07 -6.66
N LEU A 300 -29.65 66.74 -5.40
CA LEU A 300 -30.78 67.28 -4.64
C LEU A 300 -30.40 68.52 -3.81
N PHE A 301 -29.14 68.59 -3.36
CA PHE A 301 -28.53 69.71 -2.63
C PHE A 301 -27.68 70.58 -3.57
#